data_AF-A0AAN0YJ78-F1
#
_entry.id   AF-A0AAN0YJ78-F1
#
_cell.length_a   1.000
_cell.length_b   1.000
_cell.length_c   1.000
_cell.angle_alpha   90.00
_cell.angle_beta   90.00
_cell.angle_gamma   90.00
#
_symmetry.space_group_name_H-M   'P 1'
#
loop_
_entity.id
_entity.type
_entity.pdbx_description
1 polymer ?
#
loop_
_entity_poly.entity_id
_entity_poly.type
_entity_poly.pdbx_seq_one_letter_code
_entity_poly.pdbx_strand_id
1 'polypeptide(L)'
;MKELFQWKLPLSKENYDNLWREAIFIFDTNFLLDLYRGSSSTTDDLIKILQELKDRIWLPYQVADEFLDRREKIFNEGKNSFNAALEAIETWKCSQLKLKDLQEKLKQSGRIINAEIEEFFDLSLDEYDKQVNQVSDAICSRIAETQESHRIYSLNEDSVLPILLELFEEKVGLNYEQKILENLYKEGETRYEREQPPGFKDKNKEDDRKYGDLILWK
;
A
#
# COMPACT_ATOMS: atom_id res chain seq x y z
N MET A 1 -0.68 42.81 -6.79
CA MET A 1 -1.16 41.84 -5.77
C MET A 1 -1.84 40.63 -6.41
N LYS A 2 -2.90 40.78 -7.23
CA LYS A 2 -3.57 39.63 -7.87
C LYS A 2 -2.64 38.75 -8.71
N GLU A 3 -1.83 39.33 -9.59
CA GLU A 3 -0.91 38.58 -10.46
C GLU A 3 0.17 37.81 -9.68
N LEU A 4 0.78 38.45 -8.68
CA LEU A 4 1.84 37.84 -7.86
C LEU A 4 1.35 36.72 -6.92
N PHE A 5 0.05 36.67 -6.63
CA PHE A 5 -0.53 35.73 -5.67
C PHE A 5 -1.70 34.93 -6.26
N GLN A 6 -1.77 34.76 -7.59
CA GLN A 6 -2.87 34.03 -8.24
C GLN A 6 -3.09 32.63 -7.62
N TRP A 7 -2.01 31.93 -7.28
CA TRP A 7 -2.05 30.61 -6.63
C TRP A 7 -2.66 30.60 -5.21
N LYS A 8 -2.79 31.77 -4.56
CA LYS A 8 -3.49 31.92 -3.26
C LYS A 8 -4.95 32.34 -3.42
N LEU A 9 -5.38 32.71 -4.62
CA LEU A 9 -6.70 33.21 -4.89
C LEU A 9 -7.57 32.09 -5.47
N PRO A 10 -8.89 32.08 -5.20
CA PRO A 10 -9.79 31.11 -5.80
C PRO A 10 -9.81 31.27 -7.32
N LEU A 11 -9.79 30.16 -8.03
CA LEU A 11 -9.98 30.14 -9.48
C LEU A 11 -11.42 30.49 -9.81
N SER A 12 -11.63 31.31 -10.85
CA SER A 12 -12.97 31.45 -11.44
C SER A 12 -13.40 30.11 -12.04
N LYS A 13 -14.71 29.88 -12.16
CA LYS A 13 -15.24 28.67 -12.81
C LYS A 13 -14.68 28.50 -14.22
N GLU A 14 -14.61 29.57 -14.98
CA GLU A 14 -14.04 29.57 -16.34
C GLU A 14 -12.56 29.15 -16.36
N ASN A 15 -11.74 29.67 -15.45
CA ASN A 15 -10.32 29.29 -15.37
C ASN A 15 -10.16 27.83 -14.93
N TYR A 16 -11.02 27.35 -14.04
CA TYR A 16 -11.02 25.96 -13.60
C TYR A 16 -11.41 25.00 -14.73
N ASP A 17 -12.48 25.33 -15.47
CA ASP A 17 -12.93 24.55 -16.63
C ASP A 17 -11.85 24.55 -17.72
N ASN A 18 -11.16 25.67 -17.94
CA ASN A 18 -10.04 25.74 -18.87
C ASN A 18 -8.86 24.87 -18.42
N LEU A 19 -8.51 24.93 -17.13
CA LEU A 19 -7.45 24.10 -16.55
C LEU A 19 -7.77 22.61 -16.75
N TRP A 20 -8.99 22.16 -16.47
CA TRP A 20 -9.35 20.75 -16.69
C TRP A 20 -9.30 20.31 -18.14
N ARG A 21 -9.59 21.23 -19.08
CA ARG A 21 -9.55 20.94 -20.51
C ARG A 21 -8.13 20.88 -21.07
N GLU A 22 -7.22 21.72 -20.57
CA GLU A 22 -5.91 21.97 -21.19
C GLU A 22 -4.72 21.49 -20.35
N ALA A 23 -4.91 21.18 -19.07
CA ALA A 23 -3.81 20.77 -18.20
C ALA A 23 -3.18 19.46 -18.65
N ILE A 24 -1.88 19.36 -18.37
CA ILE A 24 -1.10 18.12 -18.36
C ILE A 24 -1.17 17.54 -16.95
N PHE A 25 -1.52 16.27 -16.85
CA PHE A 25 -1.55 15.52 -15.60
C PHE A 25 -0.19 14.86 -15.37
N ILE A 26 0.40 15.21 -14.24
CA ILE A 26 1.61 14.58 -13.72
C ILE A 26 1.22 13.83 -12.46
N PHE A 27 1.49 12.53 -12.45
CA PHE A 27 1.17 11.65 -11.33
C PHE A 27 2.41 11.47 -10.45
N ASP A 28 2.19 11.28 -9.15
CA ASP A 28 3.26 10.95 -8.22
C ASP A 28 3.54 9.45 -8.21
N THR A 29 4.67 9.06 -7.62
CA THR A 29 5.04 7.64 -7.50
C THR A 29 4.01 6.87 -6.67
N ASN A 30 3.46 7.48 -5.62
CA ASN A 30 2.52 6.76 -4.76
C ASN A 30 1.22 6.43 -5.48
N PHE A 31 0.69 7.32 -6.32
CA PHE A 31 -0.46 7.02 -7.15
C PHE A 31 -0.22 5.79 -8.04
N LEU A 32 0.95 5.69 -8.69
CA LEU A 32 1.27 4.52 -9.52
C LEU A 32 1.41 3.24 -8.68
N LEU A 33 2.01 3.34 -7.48
CA LEU A 33 2.12 2.21 -6.55
C LEU A 33 0.76 1.79 -5.98
N ASP A 34 -0.17 2.72 -5.80
CA ASP A 34 -1.51 2.44 -5.28
C ASP A 34 -2.35 1.59 -6.24
N LEU A 35 -2.04 1.60 -7.54
CA LEU A 35 -2.62 0.67 -8.53
C LEU A 35 -2.38 -0.81 -8.15
N TYR A 36 -1.34 -1.08 -7.37
CA TYR A 36 -1.00 -2.42 -6.87
C TYR A 36 -1.55 -2.71 -5.47
N ARG A 37 -2.01 -1.69 -4.73
CA ARG A 37 -2.56 -1.83 -3.37
C ARG A 37 -4.08 -2.00 -3.37
N GLY A 38 -4.76 -1.51 -4.41
CA GLY A 38 -6.21 -1.55 -4.54
C GLY A 38 -6.79 -2.93 -4.88
N SER A 39 -8.10 -3.05 -4.72
CA SER A 39 -8.86 -4.16 -5.29
C SER A 39 -8.80 -4.10 -6.82
N SER A 40 -9.01 -5.24 -7.49
CA SER A 40 -9.04 -5.30 -8.96
C SER A 40 -9.99 -4.27 -9.57
N SER A 41 -11.17 -4.09 -8.97
CA SER A 41 -12.17 -3.11 -9.43
C SER A 41 -11.68 -1.66 -9.34
N THR A 42 -11.03 -1.31 -8.22
CA THR A 42 -10.48 0.04 -8.01
C THR A 42 -9.34 0.32 -8.97
N THR A 43 -8.45 -0.65 -9.16
CA THR A 43 -7.34 -0.55 -10.12
C THR A 43 -7.86 -0.38 -11.55
N ASP A 44 -8.91 -1.12 -11.93
CA ASP A 44 -9.53 -0.98 -13.26
C ASP A 44 -10.12 0.41 -13.48
N ASP A 45 -10.78 0.99 -12.48
CA ASP A 45 -11.34 2.32 -12.60
C ASP A 45 -10.25 3.40 -12.68
N LEU A 46 -9.16 3.28 -11.92
CA LEU A 46 -8.01 4.19 -12.03
C LEU A 46 -7.31 4.07 -13.40
N ILE A 47 -7.18 2.86 -13.93
CA ILE A 47 -6.62 2.63 -15.28
C ILE A 47 -7.50 3.27 -16.35
N LYS A 48 -8.84 3.16 -16.24
CA LYS A 48 -9.76 3.84 -17.18
C LYS A 48 -9.57 5.35 -17.15
N ILE A 49 -9.42 5.95 -15.96
CA ILE A 49 -9.15 7.38 -15.84
C ILE A 49 -7.84 7.74 -16.55
N LEU A 50 -6.77 6.97 -16.37
CA LEU A 50 -5.51 7.20 -17.08
C LEU A 50 -5.66 7.06 -18.61
N GLN A 51 -6.45 6.09 -19.07
CA GLN A 51 -6.74 5.89 -20.49
C GLN A 51 -7.52 7.07 -21.10
N GLU A 52 -8.50 7.62 -20.37
CA GLU A 52 -9.23 8.82 -20.80
C GLU A 52 -8.33 10.06 -20.86
N LEU A 53 -7.33 10.12 -19.99
CA LEU A 53 -6.37 11.22 -19.92
C LEU A 53 -5.14 11.04 -20.81
N LYS A 54 -5.00 9.92 -21.52
CA LYS A 54 -3.75 9.46 -22.15
C LYS A 54 -3.02 10.51 -23.01
N ASP A 55 -3.73 11.41 -23.67
CA ASP A 55 -3.12 12.44 -24.54
C ASP A 55 -2.56 13.64 -23.76
N ARG A 56 -2.83 13.68 -22.45
CA ARG A 56 -2.49 14.78 -21.53
C ARG A 56 -1.81 14.29 -20.27
N ILE A 57 -1.23 13.09 -20.27
CA ILE A 57 -0.42 12.60 -19.15
C ILE A 57 1.07 12.78 -19.46
N TRP A 58 1.86 13.04 -18.41
CA TRP A 58 3.31 13.10 -18.47
C TRP A 58 3.92 12.56 -17.18
N LEU A 59 5.07 11.91 -17.27
CA LEU A 59 5.76 11.34 -16.13
C LEU A 59 7.20 11.86 -16.03
N PRO A 60 7.57 12.55 -14.93
CA PRO A 60 8.96 12.87 -14.66
C PRO A 60 9.81 11.59 -14.54
N TYR A 61 11.06 11.63 -15.01
CA TYR A 61 11.98 10.50 -14.95
C TYR A 61 12.05 9.89 -13.54
N GLN A 62 12.22 10.75 -12.53
CA GLN A 62 12.31 10.36 -11.13
C GLN A 62 11.09 9.56 -10.65
N VAL A 63 9.89 9.90 -11.11
CA VAL A 63 8.67 9.18 -10.73
C VAL A 63 8.67 7.78 -11.34
N ALA A 64 9.02 7.68 -12.62
CA ALA A 64 9.09 6.40 -13.34
C ALA A 64 10.13 5.46 -12.71
N ASP A 65 11.32 5.99 -12.42
CA ASP A 65 12.42 5.26 -11.79
C ASP A 65 12.03 4.74 -10.39
N GLU A 66 11.52 5.62 -9.52
CA GLU A 66 11.07 5.21 -8.19
C GLU A 66 9.92 4.21 -8.21
N PHE A 67 9.01 4.33 -9.18
CA PHE A 67 7.91 3.38 -9.36
C PHE A 67 8.45 2.00 -9.72
N LEU A 68 9.32 1.92 -10.73
CA LEU A 68 9.91 0.66 -11.17
C LEU A 68 10.71 0.00 -10.06
N ASP A 69 11.49 0.76 -9.29
CA ASP A 69 12.24 0.24 -8.15
C ASP A 69 11.36 -0.28 -7.01
N ARG A 70 10.26 0.42 -6.71
CA ARG A 70 9.44 0.12 -5.53
C ARG A 70 8.32 -0.89 -5.78
N ARG A 71 7.95 -1.16 -7.03
CA ARG A 71 6.82 -2.05 -7.35
C ARG A 71 6.96 -3.44 -6.72
N GLU A 72 8.15 -4.04 -6.77
CA GLU A 72 8.43 -5.36 -6.18
C GLU A 72 8.22 -5.36 -4.66
N LYS A 73 8.61 -4.27 -3.99
CA LYS A 73 8.37 -4.11 -2.55
C LYS A 73 6.87 -4.14 -2.23
N ILE A 74 6.04 -3.49 -3.03
CA ILE A 74 4.58 -3.46 -2.82
C ILE A 74 3.97 -4.86 -2.96
N PHE A 75 4.41 -5.65 -3.94
CA PHE A 75 3.99 -7.04 -4.07
C PHE A 75 4.33 -7.86 -2.82
N ASN A 76 5.56 -7.73 -2.33
CA ASN A 76 6.02 -8.44 -1.14
C ASN A 76 5.28 -7.98 0.12
N GLU A 77 5.04 -6.68 0.29
CA GLU A 77 4.25 -6.12 1.39
C GLU A 77 2.82 -6.67 1.40
N GLY A 78 2.14 -6.70 0.25
CA GLY A 78 0.79 -7.25 0.13
C GLY A 78 0.73 -8.72 0.51
N LYS A 79 1.65 -9.54 -0.03
CA LYS A 79 1.76 -10.97 0.32
C LYS A 79 2.02 -11.18 1.81
N ASN A 80 2.94 -10.42 2.38
CA ASN A 80 3.27 -10.50 3.80
C ASN A 80 2.08 -10.10 4.68
N SER A 81 1.28 -9.12 4.26
CA SER A 81 0.07 -8.72 5.00
C SER A 81 -0.96 -9.84 5.08
N PHE A 82 -1.19 -10.57 3.98
CA PHE A 82 -2.11 -11.70 3.98
C PHE A 82 -1.60 -12.84 4.85
N ASN A 83 -0.30 -13.17 4.73
CA ASN A 83 0.33 -14.21 5.56
C ASN A 83 0.27 -13.87 7.05
N ALA A 84 0.57 -12.61 7.42
CA ALA A 84 0.50 -12.16 8.80
C ALA A 84 -0.92 -12.25 9.37
N ALA A 85 -1.94 -11.97 8.55
CA ALA A 85 -3.34 -12.12 8.96
C ALA A 85 -3.70 -13.59 9.23
N LEU A 86 -3.25 -14.52 8.37
CA LEU A 86 -3.45 -15.96 8.58
C LEU A 86 -2.71 -16.47 9.81
N GLU A 87 -1.45 -16.07 10.01
CA GLU A 87 -0.65 -16.43 11.18
C GLU A 87 -1.27 -15.91 12.49
N ALA A 88 -1.88 -14.73 12.47
CA ALA A 88 -2.61 -14.19 13.62
C ALA A 88 -3.82 -15.07 14.00
N ILE A 89 -4.53 -15.63 13.01
CA ILE A 89 -5.65 -16.55 13.23
C ILE A 89 -5.15 -17.89 13.79
N GLU A 90 -4.07 -18.44 13.24
CA GLU A 90 -3.45 -19.67 13.77
C GLU A 90 -2.99 -19.49 15.21
N THR A 91 -2.34 -18.36 15.51
CA THR A 91 -1.91 -18.01 16.87
C THR A 91 -3.09 -17.89 17.82
N TRP A 92 -4.16 -17.21 17.40
CA TRP A 92 -5.40 -17.12 18.17
C TRP A 92 -6.00 -18.51 18.42
N LYS A 93 -6.08 -19.36 17.40
CA LYS A 93 -6.62 -20.73 17.51
C LYS A 93 -5.82 -21.58 18.51
N CYS A 94 -4.49 -21.52 18.44
CA CYS A 94 -3.62 -22.17 19.42
C CYS A 94 -3.85 -21.65 20.85
N SER A 95 -4.15 -20.35 21.02
CA SER A 95 -4.48 -19.79 22.33
C SER A 95 -5.80 -20.30 22.92
N GLN A 96 -6.73 -20.75 22.08
CA GLN A 96 -8.01 -21.34 22.52
C GLN A 96 -7.83 -22.76 23.08
N LEU A 97 -6.75 -23.48 22.70
CA LEU A 97 -6.41 -24.80 23.26
C LEU A 97 -6.16 -24.77 24.77
N LYS A 98 -5.92 -23.59 25.36
CA LYS A 98 -5.80 -23.40 26.82
C LYS A 98 -7.05 -23.80 27.60
N LEU A 99 -8.19 -23.95 26.92
CA LEU A 99 -9.40 -24.50 27.54
C LEU A 99 -9.22 -25.99 27.91
N LYS A 100 -8.46 -26.76 27.12
CA LYS A 100 -8.08 -28.15 27.44
C LYS A 100 -7.14 -28.20 28.64
N ASP A 101 -6.17 -27.28 28.72
CA ASP A 101 -5.30 -27.15 29.90
C ASP A 101 -6.09 -26.85 31.18
N LEU A 102 -7.17 -26.04 31.08
CA LEU A 102 -8.08 -25.78 32.20
C LEU A 102 -8.84 -27.05 32.60
N GLN A 103 -9.37 -27.81 31.64
CA GLN A 103 -10.03 -29.08 31.90
C GLN A 103 -9.09 -30.02 32.67
N GLU A 104 -7.86 -30.21 32.21
CA GLU A 104 -6.87 -31.09 32.88
C GLU A 104 -6.59 -30.65 34.32
N LYS A 105 -6.41 -29.36 34.56
CA LYS A 105 -6.19 -28.83 35.92
C LYS A 105 -7.38 -29.07 36.84
N LEU A 106 -8.59 -28.95 36.32
CA LEU A 106 -9.80 -29.17 37.10
C LEU A 106 -10.02 -30.67 37.39
N LYS A 107 -9.69 -31.57 36.45
CA LYS A 107 -9.68 -33.02 36.70
C LYS A 107 -8.75 -33.40 37.87
N GLN A 108 -7.65 -32.66 38.04
CA GLN A 108 -6.67 -32.87 39.13
C GLN A 108 -7.08 -32.25 40.48
N SER A 109 -8.12 -31.42 40.53
CA SER A 109 -8.51 -30.67 41.75
C SER A 109 -9.25 -31.50 42.82
N GLY A 110 -9.59 -32.76 42.52
CA GLY A 110 -10.14 -33.72 43.48
C GLY A 110 -11.34 -34.51 42.94
N ARG A 111 -11.64 -35.66 43.57
CA ARG A 111 -12.70 -36.59 43.11
C ARG A 111 -14.09 -35.97 42.99
N ILE A 112 -14.46 -35.08 43.93
CA ILE A 112 -15.80 -34.44 43.95
C ILE A 112 -15.93 -33.48 42.78
N ILE A 113 -14.95 -32.59 42.59
CA ILE A 113 -14.96 -31.64 41.48
C ILE A 113 -14.95 -32.38 40.15
N ASN A 114 -14.08 -33.38 39.97
CA ASN A 114 -13.99 -34.15 38.74
C ASN A 114 -15.33 -34.80 38.35
N ALA A 115 -16.02 -35.45 39.30
CA ALA A 115 -17.28 -36.13 39.04
C ALA A 115 -18.41 -35.18 38.61
N GLU A 116 -18.41 -33.93 39.11
CA GLU A 116 -19.44 -32.93 38.79
C GLU A 116 -19.21 -32.22 37.45
N ILE A 117 -17.95 -32.13 36.98
CA ILE A 117 -17.59 -31.31 35.81
C ILE A 117 -17.24 -32.12 34.56
N GLU A 118 -16.96 -33.43 34.68
CA GLU A 118 -16.45 -34.26 33.57
C GLU A 118 -17.40 -34.25 32.36
N GLU A 119 -18.69 -34.51 32.59
CA GLU A 119 -19.72 -34.52 31.53
C GLU A 119 -19.99 -33.11 30.96
N PHE A 120 -19.90 -32.07 31.81
CA PHE A 120 -20.03 -30.69 31.37
C PHE A 120 -18.90 -30.30 30.41
N PHE A 121 -17.65 -30.67 30.73
CA PHE A 121 -16.50 -30.35 29.88
C PHE A 121 -16.51 -31.13 28.57
N ASP A 122 -16.81 -32.43 28.58
CA ASP A 122 -16.73 -33.22 27.34
C ASP A 122 -17.72 -32.73 26.27
N LEU A 123 -18.97 -32.39 26.64
CA LEU A 123 -19.95 -31.84 25.70
C LEU A 123 -19.68 -30.37 25.33
N SER A 124 -19.22 -29.56 26.29
CA SER A 124 -18.95 -28.13 26.04
C SER A 124 -17.66 -27.89 25.26
N LEU A 125 -16.67 -28.77 25.35
CA LEU A 125 -15.41 -28.67 24.63
C LEU A 125 -15.56 -28.99 23.15
N ASP A 126 -16.32 -30.01 22.79
CA ASP A 126 -16.56 -30.35 21.38
C ASP A 126 -17.33 -29.22 20.68
N GLU A 127 -18.37 -28.68 21.33
CA GLU A 127 -19.13 -27.55 20.78
C GLU A 127 -18.29 -26.26 20.73
N TYR A 128 -17.43 -26.04 21.72
CA TYR A 128 -16.48 -24.93 21.71
C TYR A 128 -15.45 -25.03 20.59
N ASP A 129 -14.77 -26.17 20.46
CA ASP A 129 -13.80 -26.42 19.38
C ASP A 129 -14.47 -26.24 18.01
N LYS A 130 -15.71 -26.71 17.86
CA LYS A 130 -16.51 -26.50 16.65
C LYS A 130 -16.78 -25.02 16.37
N GLN A 131 -17.19 -24.23 17.37
CA GLN A 131 -17.43 -22.79 17.20
C GLN A 131 -16.13 -22.03 16.87
N VAL A 132 -15.02 -22.37 17.53
CA VAL A 132 -13.70 -21.80 17.24
C VAL A 132 -13.28 -22.09 15.80
N ASN A 133 -13.44 -23.34 15.35
CA ASN A 133 -13.16 -23.72 13.97
C ASN A 133 -14.07 -22.98 12.99
N GLN A 134 -15.37 -22.88 13.25
CA GLN A 134 -16.30 -22.15 12.38
C GLN A 134 -15.92 -20.67 12.21
N VAL A 135 -15.54 -19.99 13.30
CA VAL A 135 -15.08 -18.60 13.24
C VAL A 135 -13.76 -18.49 12.48
N SER A 136 -12.81 -19.38 12.78
CA SER A 136 -11.51 -19.45 12.07
C SER A 136 -11.72 -19.62 10.57
N ASP A 137 -12.53 -20.59 10.17
CA ASP A 137 -12.77 -20.92 8.77
C ASP A 137 -13.48 -19.76 8.05
N ALA A 138 -14.48 -19.14 8.68
CA ALA A 138 -15.17 -17.98 8.12
C ALA A 138 -14.23 -16.80 7.85
N ILE A 139 -13.32 -16.49 8.79
CA ILE A 139 -12.35 -15.41 8.62
C ILE A 139 -11.31 -15.79 7.56
N CYS A 140 -10.78 -17.01 7.58
CA CYS A 140 -9.84 -17.51 6.58
C CYS A 140 -10.43 -17.48 5.17
N SER A 141 -11.68 -17.92 4.99
CA SER A 141 -12.40 -17.81 3.71
C SER A 141 -12.51 -16.36 3.27
N ARG A 142 -12.85 -15.43 4.18
CA ARG A 142 -12.94 -14.02 3.84
C ARG A 142 -11.60 -13.41 3.42
N ILE A 143 -10.51 -13.81 4.07
CA ILE A 143 -9.15 -13.41 3.69
C ILE A 143 -8.81 -13.95 2.30
N ALA A 144 -9.10 -15.23 2.03
CA ALA A 144 -8.86 -15.85 0.73
C ALA A 144 -9.64 -15.14 -0.40
N GLU A 145 -10.93 -14.87 -0.19
CA GLU A 145 -11.76 -14.08 -1.13
C GLU A 145 -11.18 -12.68 -1.34
N THR A 146 -10.71 -12.03 -0.26
CA THR A 146 -10.12 -10.69 -0.34
C THR A 146 -8.82 -10.73 -1.14
N GLN A 147 -7.95 -11.71 -0.86
CA GLN A 147 -6.73 -11.93 -1.62
C GLN A 147 -7.05 -12.19 -3.10
N GLU A 148 -8.09 -12.96 -3.40
CA GLU A 148 -8.51 -13.23 -4.77
C GLU A 148 -9.06 -11.96 -5.49
N SER A 149 -9.72 -11.08 -4.74
CA SER A 149 -10.19 -9.81 -5.30
C SER A 149 -9.07 -8.79 -5.56
N HIS A 150 -7.87 -8.99 -5.00
CA HIS A 150 -6.71 -8.12 -5.18
C HIS A 150 -5.74 -8.73 -6.21
N ARG A 151 -5.10 -7.91 -7.05
CA ARG A 151 -4.16 -8.39 -8.10
C ARG A 151 -2.77 -8.77 -7.58
N ILE A 152 -2.63 -9.01 -6.28
CA ILE A 152 -1.34 -9.21 -5.61
C ILE A 152 -0.98 -10.70 -5.65
N TYR A 153 -0.69 -11.23 -6.83
CA TYR A 153 -0.42 -12.65 -7.00
C TYR A 153 1.05 -12.96 -7.22
N SER A 154 1.69 -12.19 -8.10
CA SER A 154 3.07 -12.42 -8.50
C SER A 154 3.56 -11.30 -9.40
N LEU A 155 4.85 -10.96 -9.30
CA LEU A 155 5.53 -10.11 -10.29
C LEU A 155 5.47 -10.70 -11.70
N ASN A 156 5.39 -12.03 -11.83
CA ASN A 156 5.34 -12.71 -13.13
C ASN A 156 3.97 -12.62 -13.81
N GLU A 157 2.94 -12.18 -13.08
CA GLU A 157 1.55 -12.04 -13.55
C GLU A 157 1.10 -10.58 -13.49
N ASP A 158 2.06 -9.63 -13.48
CA ASP A 158 1.78 -8.20 -13.42
C ASP A 158 1.04 -7.72 -14.68
N SER A 159 -0.27 -7.56 -14.53
CA SER A 159 -1.16 -7.05 -15.58
C SER A 159 -1.22 -5.52 -15.64
N VAL A 160 -0.71 -4.82 -14.63
CA VAL A 160 -0.75 -3.35 -14.53
C VAL A 160 0.44 -2.74 -15.28
N LEU A 161 1.64 -3.30 -15.10
CA LEU A 161 2.86 -2.75 -15.69
C LEU A 161 2.79 -2.62 -17.22
N PRO A 162 2.35 -3.62 -18.01
CA PRO A 162 2.25 -3.48 -19.45
C PRO A 162 1.36 -2.31 -19.89
N ILE A 163 0.24 -2.11 -19.19
CA ILE A 163 -0.71 -1.02 -19.46
C ILE A 163 -0.05 0.34 -19.18
N LEU A 164 0.67 0.45 -18.06
CA LEU A 164 1.39 1.68 -17.72
C LEU A 164 2.52 1.98 -18.71
N LEU A 165 3.27 0.97 -19.15
CA LEU A 165 4.32 1.13 -20.14
C LEU A 165 3.77 1.65 -21.48
N GLU A 166 2.63 1.13 -21.93
CA GLU A 166 1.95 1.61 -23.14
C GLU A 166 1.39 3.03 -22.96
N LEU A 167 0.73 3.31 -21.82
CA LEU A 167 0.14 4.63 -21.57
C LEU A 167 1.18 5.75 -21.54
N PHE A 168 2.34 5.49 -20.94
CA PHE A 168 3.43 6.44 -20.78
C PHE A 168 4.53 6.32 -21.84
N GLU A 169 4.32 5.52 -22.89
CA GLU A 169 5.25 5.46 -24.02
C GLU A 169 5.45 6.86 -24.61
N GLU A 170 6.71 7.27 -24.78
CA GLU A 170 7.14 8.61 -25.21
C GLU A 170 6.65 9.79 -24.32
N LYS A 171 6.12 9.51 -23.12
CA LYS A 171 5.60 10.52 -22.17
C LYS A 171 6.38 10.56 -20.86
N VAL A 172 7.61 10.06 -20.88
CA VAL A 172 8.54 10.10 -19.74
C VAL A 172 9.62 11.14 -20.02
N GLY A 173 9.86 12.01 -19.04
CA GLY A 173 10.95 12.97 -19.09
C GLY A 173 12.32 12.32 -19.13
N LEU A 174 13.31 13.04 -19.66
CA LEU A 174 14.70 12.60 -19.60
C LEU A 174 15.25 12.77 -18.19
N ASN A 175 16.19 11.91 -17.80
CA ASN A 175 16.97 12.13 -16.61
C ASN A 175 17.85 13.38 -16.78
N TYR A 176 18.16 14.04 -15.67
CA TYR A 176 19.14 15.10 -15.65
C TYR A 176 20.54 14.55 -15.93
N GLU A 177 21.37 15.35 -16.59
CA GLU A 177 22.80 15.07 -16.69
C GLU A 177 23.43 14.99 -15.30
N GLN A 178 24.44 14.14 -15.14
CA GLN A 178 25.13 13.93 -13.87
C GLN A 178 25.60 15.25 -13.21
N LYS A 179 26.10 16.19 -14.02
CA LYS A 179 26.54 17.50 -13.54
C LYS A 179 25.40 18.36 -12.97
N ILE A 180 24.19 18.23 -13.52
CA ILE A 180 23.00 18.91 -13.02
C ILE A 180 22.57 18.26 -11.70
N LEU A 181 22.54 16.93 -11.65
CA LEU A 181 22.22 16.18 -10.42
C LEU A 181 23.16 16.56 -9.27
N GLU A 182 24.48 16.60 -9.51
CA GLU A 182 25.47 17.03 -8.51
C GLU A 182 25.20 18.44 -7.95
N ASN A 183 24.71 19.36 -8.79
CA ASN A 183 24.33 20.70 -8.34
C ASN A 183 23.03 20.69 -7.53
N LEU A 184 22.06 19.88 -7.94
CA LEU A 184 20.81 19.69 -7.21
C LEU A 184 21.04 19.05 -5.84
N TYR A 185 22.00 18.12 -5.72
CA TYR A 185 22.38 17.52 -4.43
C TYR A 185 22.95 18.57 -3.47
N LYS A 186 23.89 19.41 -3.94
CA LYS A 186 24.44 20.52 -3.13
C LYS A 186 23.37 21.53 -2.71
N GLU A 187 22.43 21.84 -3.61
CA GLU A 187 21.27 22.67 -3.29
C GLU A 187 20.39 22.00 -2.23
N GLY A 188 20.15 20.70 -2.36
CA GLY A 188 19.39 19.87 -1.42
C GLY A 188 20.00 19.86 -0.03
N GLU A 189 21.31 19.64 0.10
CA GLU A 189 22.03 19.71 1.38
C GLU A 189 21.79 21.06 2.07
N THR A 190 22.01 22.15 1.34
CA THR A 190 21.83 23.51 1.86
C THR A 190 20.38 23.77 2.30
N ARG A 191 19.40 23.29 1.52
CA ARG A 191 17.97 23.41 1.86
C ARG A 191 17.63 22.59 3.10
N TYR A 192 18.13 21.37 3.21
CA TYR A 192 17.75 20.43 4.26
C TYR A 192 18.37 20.79 5.62
N GLU A 193 19.56 21.39 5.62
CA GLU A 193 20.13 22.05 6.80
C GLU A 193 19.26 23.18 7.33
N ARG A 194 18.53 23.87 6.43
CA ARG A 194 17.63 24.98 6.77
C ARG A 194 16.17 24.55 6.92
N GLU A 195 15.90 23.25 6.91
CA GLU A 195 14.53 22.69 6.94
C GLU A 195 13.62 23.29 5.85
N GLN A 196 14.21 23.62 4.69
CA GLN A 196 13.52 24.26 3.59
C GLN A 196 12.95 23.19 2.63
N PRO A 197 11.64 23.24 2.31
CA PRO A 197 11.03 22.32 1.34
C PRO A 197 11.45 22.64 -0.11
N PRO A 198 11.22 21.70 -1.06
CA PRO A 198 10.71 20.33 -0.86
C PRO A 198 11.82 19.33 -0.44
N GLY A 199 11.43 18.23 0.22
CA GLY A 199 12.30 17.08 0.51
C GLY A 199 13.08 17.07 1.83
N PHE A 200 13.11 18.15 2.63
CA PHE A 200 13.95 18.16 3.86
C PHE A 200 13.61 17.07 4.90
N LYS A 201 12.38 16.54 4.88
CA LYS A 201 11.96 15.44 5.75
C LYS A 201 12.62 14.11 5.41
N ASP A 202 13.19 13.99 4.21
CA ASP A 202 13.88 12.79 3.73
C ASP A 202 15.37 12.80 4.03
N LYS A 203 15.89 13.80 4.76
CA LYS A 203 17.31 13.96 5.12
C LYS A 203 17.96 12.70 5.70
N ASN A 204 17.18 11.84 6.37
CA ASN A 204 17.68 10.62 7.03
C ASN A 204 17.75 9.40 6.10
N LYS A 205 17.36 9.50 4.82
CA LYS A 205 17.60 8.43 3.85
C LYS A 205 19.10 8.39 3.52
N GLU A 206 19.68 7.20 3.48
CA GLU A 206 21.14 7.02 3.37
C GLU A 206 21.70 7.25 1.95
N ASP A 207 20.85 7.46 0.96
CA ASP A 207 21.22 7.59 -0.45
C ASP A 207 20.69 8.87 -1.12
N ASP A 208 21.05 9.04 -2.39
CA ASP A 208 20.66 10.18 -3.20
C ASP A 208 19.14 10.30 -3.42
N ARG A 209 18.35 9.25 -3.10
CA ARG A 209 16.88 9.31 -3.14
C ARG A 209 16.32 10.27 -2.10
N LYS A 210 17.12 10.70 -1.12
CA LYS A 210 16.75 11.81 -0.23
C LYS A 210 16.48 13.10 -0.98
N TYR A 211 17.06 13.29 -2.17
CA TYR A 211 16.85 14.46 -3.02
C TYR A 211 15.74 14.29 -4.06
N GLY A 212 15.06 13.13 -4.10
CA GLY A 212 14.06 12.81 -5.12
C GLY A 212 12.95 13.86 -5.23
N ASP A 213 12.42 14.31 -4.09
CA ASP A 213 11.47 15.42 -4.03
C ASP A 213 12.03 16.69 -4.70
N LEU A 214 13.26 17.09 -4.37
CA LEU A 214 13.86 18.29 -4.94
C LEU A 214 14.04 18.17 -6.45
N ILE A 215 14.49 17.00 -6.92
CA ILE A 215 14.67 16.71 -8.33
C ILE A 215 13.33 16.76 -9.07
N LEU A 216 12.28 16.19 -8.50
CA LEU A 216 10.93 16.17 -9.07
C LEU A 216 10.34 17.57 -9.25
N TRP A 217 10.62 18.49 -8.32
CA TRP A 217 10.10 19.86 -8.34
C TRP A 217 10.89 20.83 -9.25
N LYS A 218 12.02 20.40 -9.82
CA LYS A 218 12.90 21.22 -10.66
C LYS A 218 12.64 20.95 -12.13
#